data_AF-A0A957ATV9-F1
#
_entry.id   AF-A0A957ATV9-F1
#
_cell.length_a   1.000
_cell.length_b   1.000
_cell.length_c   1.000
_cell.angle_alpha   90.00
_cell.angle_beta   90.00
_cell.angle_gamma   90.00
#
_symmetry.space_group_name_H-M   'P 1'
#
loop_
_entity.id
_entity.type
_entity.pdbx_description
1 polymer ?
#
loop_
_entity_poly.entity_id
_entity_poly.type
_entity_poly.pdbx_seq_one_letter_code
_entity_poly.pdbx_strand_id
1 'polypeptide(L)'
;MKAFQIARRVALSSAFLGVLLVLAGVLSRPALADTCTSNGTDGGDWSQSTTWQAGCPVGGPGTNDDVLILNGDTVVIDGTGSNAAKNVTIEAGGELVANANTLSVSGDWANSGEFIHGSGTVLLNGGTTQMVSGDTIFYNLTISVSGTNVSFGTSSTTIANQFSKTGGSMNANTGSFHFIGTAGTIVGSGSKDFYVLEVVQGASISHSGGSLTIRGSFTNNGTFTQESSLSTFFSQSASILLSGSGSTTFGKVTVQGGTTLNAGSHDHTVTGNTWQVSTNGTFNGDTATVIFHGATSIAGAGNHRFNNVVIGPGNTLSNLDTSRPISIKGDWTNNGTYTAGTETVTLNGSA
;
A
#
# COMPACT_ATOMS: atom_id res chain seq x y z
N MET A 1 77.20 -16.21 44.67
CA MET A 1 78.32 -17.07 44.23
C MET A 1 78.37 -18.26 45.18
N LYS A 2 78.37 -19.51 44.68
CA LYS A 2 78.18 -20.79 45.44
C LYS A 2 76.73 -20.94 45.99
N ALA A 3 76.11 -22.13 46.09
CA ALA A 3 76.61 -23.49 45.81
C ALA A 3 75.54 -24.45 45.22
N PHE A 4 76.03 -25.48 44.53
CA PHE A 4 75.43 -26.81 44.29
C PHE A 4 75.46 -27.65 45.58
N GLN A 5 74.71 -28.75 45.81
CA GLN A 5 73.55 -29.44 45.19
C GLN A 5 73.18 -30.61 46.16
N ILE A 6 71.97 -31.20 46.19
CA ILE A 6 71.67 -32.61 45.78
C ILE A 6 70.30 -33.08 46.33
N ALA A 7 69.66 -33.91 45.49
CA ALA A 7 68.38 -34.62 45.56
C ALA A 7 67.86 -35.22 46.88
N ARG A 8 66.52 -35.39 46.92
CA ARG A 8 65.93 -36.75 47.04
C ARG A 8 64.67 -36.90 46.19
N ARG A 9 64.58 -38.01 45.44
CA ARG A 9 63.38 -38.42 44.68
C ARG A 9 62.40 -39.11 45.63
N VAL A 10 61.12 -38.80 45.51
CA VAL A 10 60.04 -39.81 45.52
C VAL A 10 59.13 -39.48 44.33
N ALA A 11 58.86 -40.47 43.49
CA ALA A 11 57.88 -40.42 42.42
C ALA A 11 56.86 -41.56 42.65
N LEU A 12 55.84 -41.64 41.78
CA LEU A 12 54.55 -42.33 41.97
C LEU A 12 53.58 -41.56 42.90
N SER A 13 52.29 -41.46 42.60
CA SER A 13 51.55 -41.75 41.35
C SER A 13 50.12 -41.21 41.49
N SER A 14 49.46 -40.87 40.38
CA SER A 14 47.99 -40.73 40.21
C SER A 14 47.27 -39.64 41.06
N ALA A 15 46.27 -38.91 40.58
CA ALA A 15 45.66 -38.88 39.24
C ALA A 15 45.19 -37.45 38.90
N PHE A 16 45.07 -37.16 37.61
CA PHE A 16 44.49 -35.92 37.10
C PHE A 16 42.96 -35.94 37.33
N LEU A 17 42.43 -34.99 38.10
CA LEU A 17 41.01 -34.63 38.05
C LEU A 17 40.79 -33.16 38.44
N GLY A 18 41.36 -32.26 37.64
CA GLY A 18 41.00 -30.85 37.69
C GLY A 18 39.63 -30.64 37.04
N VAL A 19 38.60 -30.35 37.85
CA VAL A 19 37.28 -29.95 37.35
C VAL A 19 37.41 -28.57 36.70
N LEU A 20 37.60 -28.55 35.38
CA LEU A 20 37.44 -27.33 34.59
C LEU A 20 35.94 -27.07 34.44
N LEU A 21 35.43 -26.16 35.26
CA LEU A 21 34.05 -25.70 35.16
C LEU A 21 33.90 -24.87 33.87
N VAL A 22 33.60 -25.54 32.75
CA VAL A 22 33.24 -24.86 31.51
C VAL A 22 31.86 -24.24 31.72
N LEU A 23 31.88 -22.97 32.13
CA LEU A 23 30.70 -22.13 32.13
C LEU A 23 30.29 -21.95 30.67
N ALA A 24 29.37 -22.79 30.21
CA ALA A 24 28.75 -22.70 28.89
C ALA A 24 27.84 -21.46 28.88
N GLY A 25 28.46 -20.29 28.86
CA GLY A 25 27.78 -19.05 28.52
C GLY A 25 27.20 -19.24 27.13
N VAL A 26 25.87 -19.25 27.06
CA VAL A 26 25.14 -19.07 25.80
C VAL A 26 25.41 -17.63 25.37
N LEU A 27 26.57 -17.43 24.74
CA LEU A 27 26.80 -16.32 23.84
C LEU A 27 25.79 -16.52 22.72
N SER A 28 24.63 -15.85 22.84
CA SER A 28 23.78 -15.58 21.70
C SER A 28 24.66 -14.84 20.70
N ARG A 29 25.18 -15.59 19.72
CA ARG A 29 25.84 -15.01 18.56
C ARG A 29 24.85 -13.97 18.04
N PRO A 30 25.25 -12.70 17.81
CA PRO A 30 24.35 -11.78 17.16
C PRO A 30 23.90 -12.45 15.87
N ALA A 31 22.59 -12.52 15.63
CA ALA A 31 22.06 -13.07 14.41
C ALA A 31 22.57 -12.20 13.26
N LEU A 32 23.63 -12.68 12.61
CA LEU A 32 24.06 -12.16 11.32
C LEU A 32 22.93 -12.48 10.35
N ALA A 33 22.65 -11.60 9.40
CA ALA A 33 21.65 -11.87 8.38
C ALA A 33 22.12 -13.09 7.57
N ASP A 34 21.43 -14.22 7.72
CA ASP A 34 21.70 -15.42 6.94
C ASP A 34 20.86 -15.36 5.64
N THR A 35 21.40 -15.88 4.54
CA THR A 35 20.65 -15.98 3.28
C THR A 35 19.99 -17.36 3.20
N CYS A 36 18.70 -17.41 3.48
CA CYS A 36 17.88 -18.61 3.33
C CYS A 36 17.50 -18.80 1.86
N THR A 37 18.33 -19.54 1.12
CA THR A 37 18.01 -19.99 -0.24
C THR A 37 17.24 -21.31 -0.17
N SER A 38 16.22 -21.49 -1.00
CA SER A 38 15.48 -22.75 -1.10
C SER A 38 16.34 -23.90 -1.64
N ASN A 39 15.93 -25.14 -1.39
CA ASN A 39 16.79 -26.32 -1.54
C ASN A 39 17.20 -26.69 -2.97
N GLY A 40 16.53 -26.18 -4.01
CA GLY A 40 16.73 -26.57 -5.40
C GLY A 40 16.23 -27.98 -5.72
N THR A 41 15.31 -28.51 -4.89
CA THR A 41 14.73 -29.84 -4.96
C THR A 41 13.24 -29.78 -4.58
N ASP A 42 12.48 -29.01 -5.35
CA ASP A 42 11.02 -28.81 -5.27
C ASP A 42 10.54 -27.96 -4.07
N GLY A 43 11.44 -27.43 -3.22
CA GLY A 43 11.09 -26.58 -2.09
C GLY A 43 10.54 -27.33 -0.86
N GLY A 44 9.44 -26.84 -0.29
CA GLY A 44 8.81 -27.38 0.93
C GLY A 44 8.20 -26.34 1.89
N ASP A 45 7.82 -26.79 3.09
CA ASP A 45 7.22 -25.95 4.14
C ASP A 45 8.25 -24.98 4.76
N TRP A 46 7.86 -23.72 4.99
CA TRP A 46 8.71 -22.63 5.48
C TRP A 46 9.47 -22.99 6.76
N SER A 47 8.82 -23.68 7.70
CA SER A 47 9.41 -24.03 8.99
C SER A 47 10.48 -25.13 8.92
N GLN A 48 10.48 -25.93 7.86
CA GLN A 48 11.28 -27.15 7.76
C GLN A 48 12.69 -26.85 7.27
N SER A 49 13.70 -27.33 8.00
CA SER A 49 15.11 -27.14 7.61
C SER A 49 15.49 -27.85 6.31
N THR A 50 14.67 -28.77 5.81
CA THR A 50 14.84 -29.43 4.51
C THR A 50 14.44 -28.56 3.32
N THR A 51 13.62 -27.53 3.53
CA THR A 51 13.18 -26.57 2.51
C THR A 51 14.31 -25.62 2.10
N TRP A 52 15.32 -25.47 2.97
CA TRP A 52 16.35 -24.45 2.87
C TRP A 52 17.75 -25.06 2.76
N GLN A 53 18.65 -24.35 2.10
CA GLN A 53 20.07 -24.69 2.05
C GLN A 53 20.73 -24.50 3.42
N ALA A 54 21.86 -25.19 3.62
CA ALA A 54 22.61 -25.16 4.86
C ALA A 54 23.06 -23.74 5.22
N GLY A 55 22.63 -23.25 6.38
CA GLY A 55 22.86 -21.89 6.85
C GLY A 55 21.58 -21.21 7.33
N CYS A 56 20.42 -21.59 6.79
CA CYS A 56 19.14 -21.06 7.26
C CYS A 56 18.80 -21.53 8.70
N PRO A 57 18.17 -20.69 9.55
CA PRO A 57 17.79 -21.07 10.90
C PRO A 57 16.80 -22.25 10.99
N VAL A 58 16.87 -22.99 12.11
CA VAL A 58 15.88 -24.03 12.43
C VAL A 58 14.54 -23.37 12.75
N GLY A 59 13.46 -23.82 12.10
CA GLY A 59 12.16 -23.15 12.12
C GLY A 59 11.96 -22.16 10.96
N GLY A 60 12.89 -22.13 10.01
CA GLY A 60 12.84 -21.30 8.81
C GLY A 60 13.40 -19.88 8.99
N PRO A 61 13.39 -19.08 7.92
CA PRO A 61 13.81 -17.68 7.95
C PRO A 61 13.02 -16.87 8.97
N GLY A 62 13.69 -15.89 9.58
CA GLY A 62 13.13 -14.88 10.46
C GLY A 62 13.38 -13.44 9.98
N THR A 63 13.05 -12.46 10.83
CA THR A 63 12.97 -11.02 10.46
C THR A 63 14.27 -10.37 9.95
N ASN A 64 15.41 -11.04 10.10
CA ASN A 64 16.73 -10.56 9.71
C ASN A 64 17.30 -11.31 8.49
N ASP A 65 16.65 -12.37 8.05
CA ASP A 65 17.20 -13.32 7.07
C ASP A 65 16.69 -12.99 5.67
N ASP A 66 17.59 -13.07 4.69
CA ASP A 66 17.26 -12.76 3.30
C ASP A 66 16.81 -14.05 2.59
N VAL A 67 15.57 -14.05 2.11
CA VAL A 67 14.93 -15.22 1.48
C VAL A 67 15.09 -15.18 -0.03
N LEU A 68 15.57 -16.29 -0.61
CA LEU A 68 15.65 -16.51 -2.05
C LEU A 68 14.95 -17.83 -2.40
N ILE A 69 13.88 -17.73 -3.19
CA ILE A 69 13.14 -18.89 -3.71
C ILE A 69 13.56 -19.10 -5.16
N LEU A 70 14.22 -20.23 -5.40
CA LEU A 70 14.81 -20.59 -6.69
C LEU A 70 13.77 -21.01 -7.73
N ASN A 71 14.15 -20.93 -9.00
CA ASN A 71 13.40 -21.54 -10.10
C ASN A 71 13.16 -23.04 -9.85
N GLY A 72 11.89 -23.46 -9.91
CA GLY A 72 11.46 -24.85 -9.73
C GLY A 72 11.10 -25.25 -8.29
N ASP A 73 11.38 -24.39 -7.29
CA ASP A 73 11.01 -24.65 -5.90
C ASP A 73 9.67 -23.99 -5.55
N THR A 74 8.80 -24.73 -4.85
CA THR A 74 7.59 -24.19 -4.21
C THR A 74 7.78 -24.11 -2.70
N VAL A 75 7.81 -22.90 -2.14
CA VAL A 75 7.90 -22.70 -0.68
C VAL A 75 6.53 -22.37 -0.11
N VAL A 76 6.12 -23.10 0.93
CA VAL A 76 4.79 -22.99 1.53
C VAL A 76 4.86 -22.37 2.92
N ILE A 77 4.19 -21.24 3.13
CA ILE A 77 4.00 -20.65 4.46
C ILE A 77 2.99 -21.52 5.20
N ASP A 78 3.49 -22.42 6.04
CA ASP A 78 2.73 -23.45 6.76
C ASP A 78 1.99 -22.93 8.00
N GLY A 79 2.30 -21.70 8.44
CA GLY A 79 1.70 -21.07 9.62
C GLY A 79 2.40 -21.39 10.94
N THR A 80 3.57 -22.04 10.86
CA THR A 80 4.46 -22.36 11.98
C THR A 80 5.81 -21.65 11.79
N GLY A 81 6.69 -21.71 12.80
CA GLY A 81 7.94 -20.96 12.76
C GLY A 81 7.74 -19.43 12.81
N SER A 82 8.70 -18.68 12.29
CA SER A 82 8.72 -17.21 12.39
C SER A 82 7.79 -16.50 11.40
N ASN A 83 7.52 -17.12 10.23
CA ASN A 83 6.81 -16.51 9.10
C ASN A 83 7.24 -15.06 8.82
N ALA A 84 8.57 -14.85 8.80
CA ALA A 84 9.16 -13.54 8.67
C ALA A 84 10.45 -13.60 7.85
N ALA A 85 10.73 -12.53 7.12
CA ALA A 85 11.96 -12.34 6.37
C ALA A 85 12.44 -10.89 6.52
N LYS A 86 13.72 -10.66 6.23
CA LYS A 86 14.21 -9.33 5.89
C LYS A 86 13.82 -9.02 4.45
N ASN A 87 14.60 -9.48 3.48
CA ASN A 87 14.23 -9.39 2.07
C ASN A 87 13.54 -10.68 1.60
N VAL A 88 12.62 -10.59 0.65
CA VAL A 88 12.02 -11.74 -0.05
C VAL A 88 12.25 -11.59 -1.55
N THR A 89 12.94 -12.56 -2.15
CA THR A 89 13.13 -12.67 -3.59
C THR A 89 12.53 -13.98 -4.09
N ILE A 90 11.59 -13.90 -5.02
CA ILE A 90 11.03 -15.04 -5.75
C ILE A 90 11.60 -14.98 -7.17
N GLU A 91 12.45 -15.93 -7.54
CA GLU A 91 13.02 -16.00 -8.89
C GLU A 91 11.97 -16.39 -9.93
N ALA A 92 12.23 -16.09 -11.20
CA ALA A 92 11.36 -16.52 -12.29
C ALA A 92 11.26 -18.05 -12.32
N GLY A 93 10.04 -18.58 -12.15
CA GLY A 93 9.76 -20.01 -12.03
C GLY A 93 9.81 -20.57 -10.62
N GLY A 94 10.08 -19.76 -9.58
CA GLY A 94 9.88 -20.14 -8.18
C GLY A 94 8.49 -19.72 -7.70
N GLU A 95 7.97 -20.41 -6.68
CA GLU A 95 6.63 -20.18 -6.14
C GLU A 95 6.66 -19.95 -4.61
N LEU A 96 5.89 -18.96 -4.12
CA LEU A 96 5.66 -18.74 -2.69
C LEU A 96 4.16 -18.80 -2.35
N VAL A 97 3.76 -19.75 -1.52
CA VAL A 97 2.36 -20.01 -1.16
C VAL A 97 2.04 -19.49 0.23
N ALA A 98 1.21 -18.45 0.36
CA ALA A 98 0.90 -17.84 1.65
C ALA A 98 -0.21 -18.52 2.46
N ASN A 99 -1.02 -19.40 1.83
CA ASN A 99 -2.21 -20.01 2.43
C ASN A 99 -3.11 -18.95 3.10
N ALA A 100 -3.39 -19.07 4.40
CA ALA A 100 -4.13 -18.08 5.20
C ALA A 100 -3.21 -17.31 6.18
N ASN A 101 -1.89 -17.43 6.00
CA ASN A 101 -0.90 -17.01 6.99
C ASN A 101 -0.41 -15.57 6.75
N THR A 102 0.24 -14.99 7.76
CA THR A 102 0.87 -13.66 7.65
C THR A 102 2.37 -13.80 7.46
N LEU A 103 2.91 -13.19 6.41
CA LEU A 103 4.35 -13.03 6.19
C LEU A 103 4.79 -11.62 6.58
N SER A 104 5.68 -11.50 7.55
CA SER A 104 6.31 -10.24 7.96
C SER A 104 7.58 -9.98 7.15
N VAL A 105 7.65 -8.87 6.42
CA VAL A 105 8.81 -8.50 5.59
C VAL A 105 9.37 -7.15 6.06
N SER A 106 10.61 -7.17 6.55
CA SER A 106 11.28 -5.98 7.13
C SER A 106 12.17 -5.21 6.15
N GLY A 107 12.40 -5.77 4.96
CA GLY A 107 13.20 -5.23 3.84
C GLY A 107 12.44 -5.32 2.51
N ASP A 108 13.13 -5.55 1.40
CA ASP A 108 12.55 -5.48 0.07
C ASP A 108 11.72 -6.72 -0.31
N TRP A 109 10.72 -6.51 -1.16
CA TRP A 109 9.94 -7.54 -1.83
C TRP A 109 10.25 -7.52 -3.32
N ALA A 110 10.70 -8.66 -3.87
CA ALA A 110 10.99 -8.84 -5.28
C ALA A 110 10.31 -10.10 -5.80
N ASN A 111 9.27 -9.95 -6.62
CA ASN A 111 8.58 -11.07 -7.25
C ASN A 111 8.88 -11.12 -8.76
N SER A 112 9.73 -12.04 -9.20
CA SER A 112 9.88 -12.40 -10.61
C SER A 112 9.23 -13.74 -10.97
N GLY A 113 8.76 -14.50 -9.96
CA GLY A 113 8.02 -15.75 -10.10
C GLY A 113 6.55 -15.61 -9.73
N GLU A 114 6.01 -16.59 -9.02
CA GLU A 114 4.60 -16.61 -8.60
C GLU A 114 4.43 -16.48 -7.08
N PHE A 115 3.55 -15.57 -6.66
CA PHE A 115 3.08 -15.47 -5.27
C PHE A 115 1.63 -15.95 -5.18
N ILE A 116 1.43 -17.17 -4.69
CA ILE A 116 0.13 -17.79 -4.49
C ILE A 116 -0.44 -17.29 -3.15
N HIS A 117 -1.10 -16.13 -3.21
CA HIS A 117 -1.50 -15.33 -2.05
C HIS A 117 -2.51 -16.00 -1.10
N GLY A 118 -3.28 -16.99 -1.57
CA GLY A 118 -4.36 -17.62 -0.79
C GLY A 118 -5.33 -16.59 -0.20
N SER A 119 -5.58 -16.69 1.11
CA SER A 119 -6.25 -15.66 1.92
C SER A 119 -5.31 -14.92 2.89
N GLY A 120 -4.00 -15.07 2.68
CA GLY A 120 -2.94 -14.60 3.58
C GLY A 120 -2.72 -13.09 3.59
N THR A 121 -1.75 -12.66 4.38
CA THR A 121 -1.38 -11.24 4.54
C THR A 121 0.12 -11.04 4.37
N VAL A 122 0.53 -10.10 3.54
CA VAL A 122 1.90 -9.59 3.52
C VAL A 122 1.95 -8.31 4.35
N LEU A 123 2.81 -8.29 5.37
CA LEU A 123 3.02 -7.19 6.29
C LEU A 123 4.39 -6.55 6.04
N LEU A 124 4.41 -5.35 5.46
CA LEU A 124 5.61 -4.55 5.28
C LEU A 124 5.80 -3.66 6.52
N ASN A 125 6.80 -3.98 7.34
CA ASN A 125 7.01 -3.38 8.67
C ASN A 125 8.48 -2.98 8.94
N GLY A 126 9.25 -2.74 7.89
CA GLY A 126 10.66 -2.39 7.96
C GLY A 126 10.99 -1.08 8.69
N GLY A 127 12.18 -1.07 9.30
CA GLY A 127 12.82 0.12 9.88
C GLY A 127 13.65 0.95 8.91
N THR A 128 13.67 0.57 7.62
CA THR A 128 14.31 1.33 6.54
C THR A 128 13.30 1.56 5.39
N THR A 129 13.72 2.15 4.26
CA THR A 129 12.85 2.23 3.08
C THR A 129 12.78 0.85 2.43
N GLN A 130 11.58 0.32 2.23
CA GLN A 130 11.34 -0.93 1.52
C GLN A 130 10.96 -0.64 0.06
N MET A 131 11.39 -1.48 -0.87
CA MET A 131 10.95 -1.50 -2.26
C MET A 131 10.11 -2.75 -2.55
N VAL A 132 8.98 -2.55 -3.23
CA VAL A 132 8.12 -3.60 -3.77
C VAL A 132 8.31 -3.61 -5.29
N SER A 133 8.96 -4.65 -5.78
CA SER A 133 9.37 -4.83 -7.17
C SER A 133 8.77 -6.10 -7.77
N GLY A 134 8.40 -6.01 -9.04
CA GLY A 134 7.73 -7.09 -9.76
C GLY A 134 6.22 -7.14 -9.49
N ASP A 135 5.48 -7.58 -10.51
CA ASP A 135 4.02 -7.59 -10.46
C ASP A 135 3.54 -8.64 -9.45
N THR A 136 2.67 -8.24 -8.53
CA THR A 136 2.24 -9.10 -7.42
C THR A 136 0.76 -8.90 -7.10
N ILE A 137 0.03 -10.02 -6.98
CA ILE A 137 -1.34 -10.04 -6.45
C ILE A 137 -1.27 -10.37 -4.97
N PHE A 138 -1.65 -9.45 -4.10
CA PHE A 138 -1.79 -9.67 -2.66
C PHE A 138 -3.26 -9.88 -2.31
N TYR A 139 -3.56 -10.84 -1.42
CA TYR A 139 -4.89 -10.93 -0.83
C TYR A 139 -5.10 -9.79 0.17
N ASN A 140 -4.30 -9.77 1.24
CA ASN A 140 -4.14 -8.61 2.10
C ASN A 140 -2.71 -8.06 2.01
N LEU A 141 -2.57 -6.75 1.86
CA LEU A 141 -1.30 -6.03 1.97
C LEU A 141 -1.41 -4.99 3.09
N THR A 142 -0.51 -5.04 4.07
CA THR A 142 -0.44 -4.07 5.17
C THR A 142 0.90 -3.35 5.17
N ILE A 143 0.86 -2.02 5.13
CA ILE A 143 2.03 -1.14 5.33
C ILE A 143 1.98 -0.57 6.75
N SER A 144 2.91 -1.02 7.60
CA SER A 144 3.04 -0.59 9.00
C SER A 144 4.47 -0.13 9.35
N VAL A 145 5.22 0.35 8.36
CA VAL A 145 6.60 0.85 8.52
C VAL A 145 6.65 2.09 9.43
N SER A 146 7.74 2.25 10.19
CA SER A 146 7.85 3.31 11.20
C SER A 146 8.76 4.45 10.73
N GLY A 147 8.16 5.59 10.36
CA GLY A 147 8.90 6.79 9.93
C GLY A 147 9.59 6.70 8.56
N THR A 148 9.50 5.56 7.87
CA THR A 148 10.13 5.30 6.57
C THR A 148 9.11 5.25 5.43
N ASN A 149 9.55 4.85 4.24
CA ASN A 149 8.74 4.77 3.02
C ASN A 149 8.65 3.34 2.48
N VAL A 150 7.52 2.97 1.89
CA VAL A 150 7.43 1.85 0.94
C VAL A 150 7.33 2.39 -0.48
N SER A 151 8.26 2.01 -1.36
CA SER A 151 8.24 2.38 -2.77
C SER A 151 7.74 1.24 -3.64
N PHE A 152 6.85 1.54 -4.60
CA PHE A 152 6.33 0.54 -5.56
C PHE A 152 6.94 0.69 -6.97
N GLY A 153 7.95 1.56 -7.14
CA GLY A 153 8.72 1.68 -8.39
C GLY A 153 7.87 1.86 -9.65
N THR A 154 7.87 0.84 -10.49
CA THR A 154 7.07 0.73 -11.72
C THR A 154 6.14 -0.49 -11.70
N SER A 155 5.98 -1.15 -10.55
CA SER A 155 5.32 -2.45 -10.40
C SER A 155 3.79 -2.33 -10.49
N SER A 156 3.14 -3.38 -10.99
CA SER A 156 1.70 -3.57 -10.87
C SER A 156 1.37 -4.31 -9.58
N THR A 157 0.66 -3.65 -8.67
CA THR A 157 0.22 -4.21 -7.39
C THR A 157 -1.28 -4.45 -7.44
N THR A 158 -1.71 -5.70 -7.38
CA THR A 158 -3.13 -6.07 -7.33
C THR A 158 -3.53 -6.42 -5.90
N ILE A 159 -4.69 -5.94 -5.46
CA ILE A 159 -5.26 -6.19 -4.13
C ILE A 159 -6.60 -6.92 -4.28
N ALA A 160 -6.63 -8.17 -3.79
CA ALA A 160 -7.83 -9.02 -3.89
C ALA A 160 -8.80 -8.87 -2.71
N ASN A 161 -8.36 -8.39 -1.54
CA ASN A 161 -9.22 -8.16 -0.38
C ASN A 161 -8.92 -6.85 0.37
N GLN A 162 -7.77 -6.71 1.04
CA GLN A 162 -7.50 -5.53 1.88
C GLN A 162 -6.18 -4.83 1.56
N PHE A 163 -6.24 -3.49 1.46
CA PHE A 163 -5.06 -2.64 1.54
C PHE A 163 -5.08 -1.76 2.79
N SER A 164 -4.27 -2.13 3.78
CA SER A 164 -4.12 -1.41 5.03
C SER A 164 -2.84 -0.57 5.03
N LYS A 165 -2.91 0.68 5.51
CA LYS A 165 -1.72 1.49 5.79
C LYS A 165 -1.88 2.23 7.11
N THR A 166 -1.11 1.83 8.11
CA THR A 166 -1.15 2.33 9.49
C THR A 166 0.04 3.23 9.82
N GLY A 167 1.16 3.06 9.13
CA GLY A 167 2.41 3.77 9.39
C GLY A 167 3.05 4.41 8.15
N GLY A 168 4.13 5.14 8.40
CA GLY A 168 5.08 5.64 7.41
C GLY A 168 4.51 6.43 6.24
N SER A 169 5.26 6.44 5.15
CA SER A 169 4.86 6.92 3.83
C SER A 169 4.77 5.76 2.84
N MET A 170 4.03 5.96 1.76
CA MET A 170 4.12 5.12 0.58
C MET A 170 4.33 6.03 -0.61
N ASN A 171 5.03 5.54 -1.62
CA ASN A 171 5.24 6.24 -2.87
C ASN A 171 5.07 5.25 -4.03
N ALA A 172 3.98 5.39 -4.78
CA ALA A 172 3.72 4.57 -5.95
C ALA A 172 4.71 4.83 -7.11
N ASN A 173 5.45 5.95 -7.09
CA ASN A 173 6.28 6.43 -8.20
C ASN A 173 5.49 6.49 -9.51
N THR A 174 5.59 5.47 -10.36
CA THR A 174 4.78 5.31 -11.60
C THR A 174 4.08 3.95 -11.68
N GLY A 175 4.18 3.12 -10.64
CA GLY A 175 3.47 1.84 -10.54
C GLY A 175 1.94 2.01 -10.38
N SER A 176 1.22 0.92 -10.58
CA SER A 176 -0.25 0.89 -10.61
C SER A 176 -0.82 0.02 -9.49
N PHE A 177 -1.92 0.49 -8.89
CA PHE A 177 -2.71 -0.28 -7.93
C PHE A 177 -4.05 -0.71 -8.54
N HIS A 178 -4.31 -2.01 -8.50
CA HIS A 178 -5.51 -2.64 -9.08
C HIS A 178 -6.33 -3.31 -8.00
N PHE A 179 -7.56 -2.87 -7.77
CA PHE A 179 -8.46 -3.47 -6.78
C PHE A 179 -9.47 -4.38 -7.47
N ILE A 180 -9.44 -5.68 -7.15
CA ILE A 180 -10.29 -6.72 -7.76
C ILE A 180 -11.32 -7.31 -6.78
N GLY A 181 -11.23 -6.98 -5.49
CA GLY A 181 -12.07 -7.57 -4.44
C GLY A 181 -13.55 -7.21 -4.57
N THR A 182 -14.43 -8.21 -4.58
CA THR A 182 -15.89 -8.06 -4.62
C THR A 182 -16.51 -7.53 -3.31
N ALA A 183 -15.70 -7.49 -2.24
CA ALA A 183 -15.99 -6.83 -0.97
C ALA A 183 -14.69 -6.23 -0.38
N GLY A 184 -13.86 -5.65 -1.25
CA GLY A 184 -12.52 -5.18 -0.89
C GLY A 184 -12.52 -3.92 -0.02
N THR A 185 -11.41 -3.68 0.68
CA THR A 185 -11.30 -2.57 1.64
C THR A 185 -9.97 -1.82 1.53
N ILE A 186 -10.02 -0.50 1.65
CA ILE A 186 -8.85 0.38 1.84
C ILE A 186 -8.97 0.98 3.25
N VAL A 187 -8.02 0.67 4.13
CA VAL A 187 -8.14 0.96 5.58
C VAL A 187 -6.81 1.44 6.19
N GLY A 188 -6.85 1.79 7.47
CA GLY A 188 -5.69 2.31 8.22
C GLY A 188 -5.52 3.82 8.06
N SER A 189 -5.07 4.48 9.12
CA SER A 189 -5.06 5.95 9.24
C SER A 189 -4.04 6.67 8.36
N GLY A 190 -3.01 5.99 7.86
CA GLY A 190 -1.94 6.60 7.09
C GLY A 190 -2.39 6.96 5.67
N SER A 191 -2.11 8.18 5.22
CA SER A 191 -2.38 8.60 3.84
C SER A 191 -1.73 7.67 2.81
N LYS A 192 -2.44 7.44 1.70
CA LYS A 192 -2.03 6.58 0.59
C LYS A 192 -1.74 7.42 -0.65
N ASP A 193 -0.64 7.16 -1.35
CA ASP A 193 -0.20 7.92 -2.53
C ASP A 193 -0.11 6.96 -3.73
N PHE A 194 -1.02 7.13 -4.69
CA PHE A 194 -1.18 6.31 -5.87
C PHE A 194 -0.81 7.10 -7.13
N TYR A 195 -0.15 6.44 -8.09
CA TYR A 195 0.04 7.01 -9.42
C TYR A 195 -1.14 6.63 -10.32
N VAL A 196 -1.25 5.36 -10.68
CA VAL A 196 -2.49 4.79 -11.25
C VAL A 196 -3.26 4.08 -10.15
N LEU A 197 -4.54 4.40 -10.01
CA LEU A 197 -5.50 3.67 -9.18
C LEU A 197 -6.62 3.13 -10.08
N GLU A 198 -6.75 1.81 -10.16
CA GLU A 198 -7.84 1.12 -10.84
C GLU A 198 -8.72 0.32 -9.87
N VAL A 199 -10.03 0.45 -10.02
CA VAL A 199 -11.04 -0.44 -9.43
C VAL A 199 -11.66 -1.23 -10.59
N VAL A 200 -11.37 -2.53 -10.63
CA VAL A 200 -11.66 -3.41 -11.76
C VAL A 200 -13.16 -3.75 -11.83
N GLN A 201 -13.64 -4.14 -13.02
CA GLN A 201 -15.03 -4.56 -13.19
C GLN A 201 -15.40 -5.70 -12.23
N GLY A 202 -16.54 -5.55 -11.54
CA GLY A 202 -17.03 -6.50 -10.54
C GLY A 202 -16.44 -6.30 -9.13
N ALA A 203 -15.40 -5.50 -8.97
CA ALA A 203 -14.89 -5.13 -7.65
C ALA A 203 -15.88 -4.17 -6.92
N SER A 204 -15.91 -4.25 -5.59
CA SER A 204 -16.66 -3.33 -4.74
C SER A 204 -15.79 -2.96 -3.55
N ILE A 205 -15.32 -1.71 -3.52
CA ILE A 205 -14.24 -1.25 -2.66
C ILE A 205 -14.75 -0.18 -1.70
N SER A 206 -14.68 -0.48 -0.40
CA SER A 206 -14.96 0.48 0.68
C SER A 206 -13.67 1.13 1.17
N HIS A 207 -13.62 2.46 1.23
CA HIS A 207 -12.48 3.22 1.73
C HIS A 207 -12.84 3.99 3.01
N SER A 208 -12.32 3.49 4.14
CA SER A 208 -12.65 3.92 5.51
C SER A 208 -11.43 4.28 6.37
N GLY A 209 -10.27 4.55 5.75
CA GLY A 209 -9.08 4.97 6.48
C GLY A 209 -8.02 5.68 5.62
N GLY A 210 -7.51 6.79 6.15
CA GLY A 210 -6.46 7.60 5.52
C GLY A 210 -6.95 8.39 4.30
N SER A 211 -6.31 9.51 3.97
CA SER A 211 -6.62 10.23 2.73
C SER A 211 -5.92 9.60 1.53
N LEU A 212 -6.49 9.75 0.34
CA LEU A 212 -5.85 9.34 -0.92
C LEU A 212 -5.17 10.53 -1.59
N THR A 213 -4.01 10.30 -2.18
CA THR A 213 -3.43 11.14 -3.24
C THR A 213 -3.40 10.31 -4.52
N ILE A 214 -3.83 10.91 -5.62
CA ILE A 214 -3.81 10.31 -6.96
C ILE A 214 -3.01 11.25 -7.86
N ARG A 215 -2.03 10.70 -8.58
CA ARG A 215 -1.07 11.48 -9.36
C ARG A 215 -1.11 11.26 -10.87
N GLY A 216 -1.61 10.14 -11.36
CA GLY A 216 -1.65 9.80 -12.79
C GLY A 216 -3.07 9.65 -13.31
N SER A 217 -3.78 8.61 -12.87
CA SER A 217 -5.17 8.36 -13.30
C SER A 217 -5.98 7.62 -12.24
N PHE A 218 -7.29 7.81 -12.30
CA PHE A 218 -8.27 7.03 -11.55
C PHE A 218 -9.25 6.38 -12.54
N THR A 219 -9.23 5.05 -12.63
CA THR A 219 -10.19 4.29 -13.43
C THR A 219 -11.07 3.48 -12.51
N ASN A 220 -12.38 3.63 -12.60
CA ASN A 220 -13.32 2.77 -11.87
C ASN A 220 -14.31 2.13 -12.84
N ASN A 221 -14.25 0.81 -12.93
CA ASN A 221 -15.16 -0.05 -13.68
C ASN A 221 -16.05 -0.91 -12.75
N GLY A 222 -15.85 -0.80 -11.42
CA GLY A 222 -16.61 -1.50 -10.38
C GLY A 222 -17.41 -0.52 -9.50
N THR A 223 -17.34 -0.70 -8.18
CA THR A 223 -17.88 0.24 -7.19
C THR A 223 -16.77 0.73 -6.27
N PHE A 224 -16.68 2.04 -6.06
CA PHE A 224 -15.78 2.67 -5.10
C PHE A 224 -16.57 3.60 -4.18
N THR A 225 -16.50 3.37 -2.87
CA THR A 225 -17.21 4.15 -1.86
C THR A 225 -16.26 4.61 -0.78
N GLN A 226 -15.98 5.91 -0.73
CA GLN A 226 -15.16 6.56 0.30
C GLN A 226 -16.03 7.22 1.37
N GLU A 227 -15.63 7.10 2.64
CA GLU A 227 -16.28 7.81 3.75
C GLU A 227 -16.21 9.34 3.57
N SER A 228 -17.31 10.03 3.88
CA SER A 228 -17.47 11.48 3.74
C SER A 228 -16.46 12.34 4.52
N SER A 229 -15.80 11.76 5.51
CA SER A 229 -14.77 12.39 6.34
C SER A 229 -13.41 12.48 5.63
N LEU A 230 -13.12 11.55 4.72
CA LEU A 230 -11.82 11.36 4.07
C LEU A 230 -11.65 12.28 2.86
N SER A 231 -10.39 12.50 2.44
CA SER A 231 -10.05 13.38 1.33
C SER A 231 -9.36 12.61 0.20
N THR A 232 -9.71 12.95 -1.04
CA THR A 232 -9.02 12.54 -2.26
C THR A 232 -8.35 13.77 -2.89
N PHE A 233 -7.03 13.76 -2.92
CA PHE A 233 -6.19 14.79 -3.52
C PHE A 233 -5.74 14.38 -4.92
N PHE A 234 -6.07 15.18 -5.92
CA PHE A 234 -5.51 15.05 -7.27
C PHE A 234 -4.31 15.98 -7.37
N SER A 235 -3.10 15.41 -7.50
CA SER A 235 -1.82 16.11 -7.24
C SER A 235 -0.74 15.76 -8.27
N GLN A 236 -0.74 16.48 -9.39
CA GLN A 236 0.32 16.46 -10.39
C GLN A 236 0.40 17.81 -11.12
N SER A 237 1.58 18.26 -11.53
CA SER A 237 1.74 19.45 -12.40
C SER A 237 1.44 19.12 -13.88
N ALA A 238 0.34 18.41 -14.12
CA ALA A 238 -0.12 17.96 -15.43
C ALA A 238 -1.63 17.60 -15.37
N SER A 239 -2.12 16.87 -16.39
CA SER A 239 -3.50 16.40 -16.44
C SER A 239 -3.68 15.03 -15.80
N ILE A 240 -4.70 14.88 -14.95
CA ILE A 240 -5.16 13.60 -14.41
C ILE A 240 -6.54 13.29 -15.01
N LEU A 241 -6.76 12.04 -15.38
CA LEU A 241 -8.03 11.55 -15.94
C LEU A 241 -8.82 10.73 -14.91
N LEU A 242 -10.13 11.00 -14.80
CA LEU A 242 -11.12 10.07 -14.28
C LEU A 242 -11.74 9.29 -15.46
N SER A 243 -11.86 7.97 -15.33
CA SER A 243 -12.37 7.10 -16.39
C SER A 243 -13.05 5.84 -15.87
N GLY A 244 -13.71 5.11 -16.77
CA GLY A 244 -14.42 3.87 -16.48
C GLY A 244 -15.92 4.04 -16.30
N SER A 245 -16.66 2.93 -16.32
CA SER A 245 -18.13 2.90 -16.27
C SER A 245 -18.71 2.52 -14.89
N GLY A 246 -17.87 2.47 -13.86
CA GLY A 246 -18.23 2.10 -12.50
C GLY A 246 -18.88 3.25 -11.70
N SER A 247 -19.37 2.91 -10.50
CA SER A 247 -19.94 3.88 -9.56
C SER A 247 -18.88 4.38 -8.58
N THR A 248 -18.64 5.70 -8.58
CA THR A 248 -17.67 6.34 -7.69
C THR A 248 -18.35 7.30 -6.72
N THR A 249 -18.14 7.07 -5.43
CA THR A 249 -18.45 8.01 -4.36
C THR A 249 -17.18 8.43 -3.66
N PHE A 250 -16.81 9.71 -3.81
CA PHE A 250 -15.78 10.35 -3.01
C PHE A 250 -16.37 10.92 -1.72
N GLY A 251 -15.51 11.05 -0.71
CA GLY A 251 -15.75 11.90 0.45
C GLY A 251 -15.54 13.35 0.05
N LYS A 252 -14.36 13.90 0.35
CA LYS A 252 -13.95 15.26 -0.06
C LYS A 252 -13.04 15.17 -1.29
N VAL A 253 -13.18 16.13 -2.20
CA VAL A 253 -12.35 16.22 -3.41
C VAL A 253 -11.48 17.48 -3.34
N THR A 254 -10.20 17.36 -3.70
CA THR A 254 -9.28 18.49 -3.83
C THR A 254 -8.39 18.33 -5.06
N VAL A 255 -8.59 19.19 -6.06
CA VAL A 255 -7.66 19.35 -7.20
C VAL A 255 -6.60 20.37 -6.81
N GLN A 256 -5.33 19.96 -6.76
CA GLN A 256 -4.23 20.82 -6.34
C GLN A 256 -3.80 21.83 -7.43
N GLY A 257 -3.00 22.82 -7.03
CA GLY A 257 -2.50 23.84 -7.93
C GLY A 257 -1.58 23.27 -9.00
N GLY A 258 -1.78 23.67 -10.26
CA GLY A 258 -1.07 23.11 -11.42
C GLY A 258 -1.62 21.78 -11.93
N THR A 259 -2.61 21.18 -11.26
CA THR A 259 -3.31 19.97 -11.71
C THR A 259 -4.51 20.34 -12.58
N THR A 260 -4.66 19.65 -13.71
CA THR A 260 -5.90 19.65 -14.50
C THR A 260 -6.62 18.31 -14.33
N LEU A 261 -7.69 18.26 -13.54
CA LEU A 261 -8.51 17.07 -13.41
C LEU A 261 -9.58 17.07 -14.51
N ASN A 262 -9.48 16.10 -15.42
CA ASN A 262 -10.47 15.84 -16.48
C ASN A 262 -11.38 14.70 -16.02
N ALA A 263 -12.69 14.95 -15.96
CA ALA A 263 -13.66 13.95 -15.54
C ALA A 263 -14.07 13.00 -16.69
N GLY A 264 -13.76 13.33 -17.94
CA GLY A 264 -14.15 12.53 -19.11
C GLY A 264 -15.67 12.30 -19.14
N SER A 265 -16.07 11.04 -19.24
CA SER A 265 -17.47 10.60 -19.10
C SER A 265 -17.75 9.91 -17.75
N HIS A 266 -16.90 10.14 -16.73
CA HIS A 266 -16.99 9.43 -15.46
C HIS A 266 -17.79 10.21 -14.41
N ASP A 267 -19.09 9.92 -14.37
CA ASP A 267 -20.03 10.41 -13.37
C ASP A 267 -19.59 9.99 -11.96
N HIS A 268 -19.63 10.92 -11.01
CA HIS A 268 -19.20 10.64 -9.63
C HIS A 268 -19.97 11.46 -8.59
N THR A 269 -20.09 10.87 -7.40
CA THR A 269 -20.77 11.45 -6.24
C THR A 269 -19.76 11.99 -5.24
N VAL A 270 -20.09 13.11 -4.59
CA VAL A 270 -19.32 13.76 -3.52
C VAL A 270 -20.21 13.85 -2.29
N THR A 271 -19.82 13.17 -1.21
CA THR A 271 -20.59 13.11 0.05
C THR A 271 -19.97 13.93 1.18
N GLY A 272 -18.69 14.26 1.07
CA GLY A 272 -17.95 15.08 2.03
C GLY A 272 -18.23 16.57 1.90
N ASN A 273 -17.77 17.33 2.89
CA ASN A 273 -18.09 18.74 3.00
C ASN A 273 -17.25 19.69 2.11
N THR A 274 -16.41 19.17 1.22
CA THR A 274 -15.45 19.97 0.44
C THR A 274 -15.33 19.49 -1.00
N TRP A 275 -15.55 20.43 -1.93
CA TRP A 275 -15.11 20.37 -3.31
C TRP A 275 -14.13 21.51 -3.56
N GLN A 276 -12.83 21.23 -3.57
CA GLN A 276 -11.79 22.24 -3.73
C GLN A 276 -11.09 22.15 -5.07
N VAL A 277 -10.91 23.29 -5.75
CA VAL A 277 -9.93 23.45 -6.83
C VAL A 277 -8.98 24.57 -6.40
N SER A 278 -7.76 24.21 -6.01
CA SER A 278 -6.74 25.16 -5.56
C SER A 278 -6.38 26.18 -6.64
N THR A 279 -5.78 27.32 -6.25
CA THR A 279 -5.25 28.31 -7.18
C THR A 279 -4.33 27.65 -8.23
N ASN A 280 -4.47 28.03 -9.50
CA ASN A 280 -3.82 27.40 -10.67
C ASN A 280 -4.21 25.93 -10.94
N GLY A 281 -5.10 25.33 -10.15
CA GLY A 281 -5.76 24.06 -10.48
C GLY A 281 -6.94 24.28 -11.43
N THR A 282 -7.31 23.24 -12.16
CA THR A 282 -8.48 23.25 -13.06
C THR A 282 -9.24 21.93 -12.91
N PHE A 283 -10.55 22.00 -12.73
CA PHE A 283 -11.44 20.88 -13.00
C PHE A 283 -12.14 21.12 -14.35
N ASN A 284 -12.13 20.10 -15.21
CA ASN A 284 -12.94 20.02 -16.42
C ASN A 284 -13.89 18.83 -16.27
N GLY A 285 -15.20 19.09 -16.27
CA GLY A 285 -16.24 18.06 -16.19
C GLY A 285 -16.47 17.31 -17.49
N ASP A 286 -15.90 17.76 -18.62
CA ASP A 286 -15.98 17.17 -19.96
C ASP A 286 -17.41 16.79 -20.42
N THR A 287 -17.86 15.55 -20.19
CA THR A 287 -19.26 15.13 -20.36
C THR A 287 -19.90 14.57 -19.08
N ALA A 288 -19.14 14.44 -18.00
CA ALA A 288 -19.54 13.81 -16.75
C ALA A 288 -20.52 14.65 -15.90
N THR A 289 -21.22 13.95 -15.02
CA THR A 289 -22.11 14.49 -14.00
C THR A 289 -21.44 14.46 -12.64
N VAL A 290 -21.37 15.63 -11.98
CA VAL A 290 -20.94 15.72 -10.57
C VAL A 290 -22.19 15.78 -9.69
N ILE A 291 -22.35 14.78 -8.82
CA ILE A 291 -23.49 14.65 -7.91
C ILE A 291 -23.06 15.06 -6.50
N PHE A 292 -23.60 16.17 -6.01
CA PHE A 292 -23.41 16.61 -4.62
C PHE A 292 -24.47 15.95 -3.74
N HIS A 293 -24.02 14.96 -2.96
CA HIS A 293 -24.82 14.15 -2.04
C HIS A 293 -24.30 14.28 -0.60
N GLY A 294 -24.06 15.52 -0.19
CA GLY A 294 -23.72 15.89 1.17
C GLY A 294 -23.96 17.38 1.42
N ALA A 295 -23.39 17.91 2.49
CA ALA A 295 -23.31 19.35 2.76
C ALA A 295 -21.97 19.91 2.24
N THR A 296 -21.84 20.02 0.92
CA THR A 296 -20.57 20.32 0.24
C THR A 296 -20.36 21.83 0.06
N SER A 297 -19.17 22.32 0.38
CA SER A 297 -18.75 23.69 0.06
C SER A 297 -17.78 23.70 -1.13
N ILE A 298 -18.02 24.58 -2.11
CA ILE A 298 -17.10 24.88 -3.21
C ILE A 298 -15.99 25.80 -2.67
N ALA A 299 -14.74 25.40 -2.85
CA ALA A 299 -13.58 26.06 -2.27
C ALA A 299 -12.40 26.19 -3.26
N GLY A 300 -11.48 27.11 -2.94
CA GLY A 300 -10.27 27.35 -3.71
C GLY A 300 -10.49 28.26 -4.94
N ALA A 301 -9.42 28.90 -5.40
CA ALA A 301 -9.48 29.92 -6.46
C ALA A 301 -9.08 29.40 -7.85
N GLY A 302 -9.14 28.09 -8.08
CA GLY A 302 -8.91 27.48 -9.39
C GLY A 302 -10.12 27.56 -10.32
N ASN A 303 -10.01 26.91 -11.47
CA ASN A 303 -11.10 26.88 -12.46
C ASN A 303 -12.10 25.76 -12.16
N HIS A 304 -13.34 26.11 -11.86
CA HIS A 304 -14.44 25.17 -11.62
C HIS A 304 -15.33 25.04 -12.87
N ARG A 305 -14.99 24.13 -13.79
CA ARG A 305 -15.74 23.91 -15.03
C ARG A 305 -16.45 22.56 -14.99
N PHE A 306 -17.74 22.56 -14.69
CA PHE A 306 -18.56 21.37 -14.69
C PHE A 306 -19.20 21.14 -16.07
N ASN A 307 -19.52 19.88 -16.39
CA ASN A 307 -20.47 19.61 -17.47
C ASN A 307 -21.88 19.57 -16.89
N ASN A 308 -22.29 18.48 -16.22
CA ASN A 308 -23.56 18.43 -15.49
C ASN A 308 -23.33 18.54 -13.98
N VAL A 309 -24.28 19.15 -13.26
CA VAL A 309 -24.30 19.27 -11.79
C VAL A 309 -25.65 18.80 -11.26
N VAL A 310 -25.65 17.92 -10.27
CA VAL A 310 -26.84 17.49 -9.54
C VAL A 310 -26.68 17.78 -8.05
N ILE A 311 -27.64 18.48 -7.45
CA ILE A 311 -27.79 18.58 -5.99
C ILE A 311 -28.96 17.68 -5.60
N GLY A 312 -28.71 16.62 -4.83
CA GLY A 312 -29.74 15.66 -4.45
C GLY A 312 -30.75 16.19 -3.42
N PRO A 313 -31.94 15.58 -3.29
CA PRO A 313 -32.90 15.91 -2.24
C PRO A 313 -32.26 15.90 -0.84
N GLY A 314 -32.53 16.93 -0.05
CA GLY A 314 -31.96 17.08 1.31
C GLY A 314 -30.46 17.43 1.38
N ASN A 315 -29.77 17.55 0.25
CA ASN A 315 -28.35 17.92 0.19
C ASN A 315 -28.16 19.42 -0.04
N THR A 316 -26.96 19.92 0.26
CA THR A 316 -26.61 21.34 0.14
C THR A 316 -25.29 21.51 -0.59
N LEU A 317 -25.28 22.34 -1.62
CA LEU A 317 -24.06 22.87 -2.24
C LEU A 317 -23.94 24.35 -1.91
N SER A 318 -22.83 24.79 -1.31
CA SER A 318 -22.59 26.19 -0.96
C SER A 318 -21.36 26.77 -1.66
N ASN A 319 -21.33 28.09 -1.87
CA ASN A 319 -20.21 28.82 -2.47
C ASN A 319 -19.83 30.08 -1.66
N LEU A 320 -19.98 29.98 -0.33
CA LEU A 320 -19.96 31.12 0.57
C LEU A 320 -18.55 31.69 0.82
N ASP A 321 -17.55 30.83 1.05
CA ASP A 321 -16.26 31.25 1.62
C ASP A 321 -15.48 32.24 0.75
N THR A 322 -15.66 32.19 -0.57
CA THR A 322 -14.94 33.08 -1.50
C THR A 322 -15.73 33.47 -2.75
N SER A 323 -17.01 33.08 -2.93
CA SER A 323 -17.80 33.49 -4.11
C SER A 323 -17.11 33.14 -5.45
N ARG A 324 -16.82 31.85 -5.66
CA ARG A 324 -16.02 31.37 -6.79
C ARG A 324 -16.86 31.26 -8.07
N PRO A 325 -16.41 31.85 -9.20
CA PRO A 325 -17.07 31.64 -10.48
C PRO A 325 -17.10 30.16 -10.84
N ILE A 326 -18.29 29.67 -11.20
CA ILE A 326 -18.49 28.31 -11.69
C ILE A 326 -19.10 28.37 -13.09
N SER A 327 -18.62 27.52 -14.00
CA SER A 327 -19.17 27.40 -15.34
C SER A 327 -19.74 26.01 -15.58
N ILE A 328 -20.94 25.93 -16.13
CA ILE A 328 -21.67 24.69 -16.40
C ILE A 328 -22.03 24.67 -17.88
N LYS A 329 -21.69 23.57 -18.56
CA LYS A 329 -21.89 23.38 -20.00
C LYS A 329 -23.10 22.51 -20.34
N GLY A 330 -23.45 21.58 -19.44
CA GLY A 330 -24.66 20.76 -19.53
C GLY A 330 -25.69 21.19 -18.50
N ASP A 331 -26.33 20.22 -17.86
CA ASP A 331 -27.49 20.47 -17.01
C ASP A 331 -27.13 20.90 -15.58
N TRP A 332 -27.85 21.89 -15.06
CA TRP A 332 -27.98 22.11 -13.60
C TRP A 332 -29.29 21.50 -13.11
N THR A 333 -29.22 20.45 -12.31
CA THR A 333 -30.38 19.88 -11.60
C THR A 333 -30.30 20.21 -10.11
N ASN A 334 -31.17 21.08 -9.60
CA ASN A 334 -31.26 21.37 -8.16
C ASN A 334 -32.51 20.74 -7.53
N ASN A 335 -32.35 19.61 -6.85
CA ASN A 335 -33.40 18.99 -6.05
C ASN A 335 -33.20 19.22 -4.53
N GLY A 336 -32.17 19.98 -4.14
CA GLY A 336 -31.83 20.30 -2.75
C GLY A 336 -31.64 21.80 -2.56
N THR A 337 -30.59 22.19 -1.82
CA THR A 337 -30.26 23.60 -1.57
C THR A 337 -29.00 24.01 -2.32
N TYR A 338 -29.07 25.09 -3.10
CA TYR A 338 -27.88 25.83 -3.50
C TYR A 338 -27.78 27.11 -2.67
N THR A 339 -26.70 27.26 -1.92
CA THR A 339 -26.43 28.44 -1.09
C THR A 339 -25.37 29.30 -1.77
N ALA A 340 -25.84 30.23 -2.61
CA ALA A 340 -25.01 31.18 -3.32
C ALA A 340 -24.31 32.17 -2.36
N GLY A 341 -23.08 32.56 -2.72
CA GLY A 341 -22.40 33.74 -2.19
C GLY A 341 -22.63 34.94 -3.13
N THR A 342 -21.55 35.57 -3.56
CA THR A 342 -21.53 36.68 -4.54
C THR A 342 -20.93 36.26 -5.89
N GLU A 343 -20.85 34.97 -6.16
CA GLU A 343 -20.24 34.43 -7.38
C GLU A 343 -21.04 34.74 -8.66
N THR A 344 -20.40 34.51 -9.81
CA THR A 344 -21.09 34.31 -11.07
C THR A 344 -21.23 32.81 -11.36
N VAL A 345 -22.47 32.34 -11.45
CA VAL A 345 -22.81 31.04 -12.05
C VAL A 345 -23.03 31.26 -13.54
N THR A 346 -22.21 30.64 -14.38
CA THR A 346 -22.28 30.82 -15.84
C THR A 346 -22.80 29.56 -16.51
N LEU A 347 -23.99 29.64 -17.11
CA LEU A 347 -24.60 28.55 -17.87
C LEU A 347 -24.27 28.76 -19.36
N ASN A 348 -23.34 27.95 -19.89
CA ASN A 348 -22.75 28.09 -21.23
C ASN A 348 -23.11 26.91 -22.16
N GLY A 349 -24.21 26.21 -21.88
CA GLY A 349 -24.68 25.11 -22.70
C GLY A 349 -25.33 25.55 -24.01
N SER A 350 -25.34 24.64 -24.99
CA SER A 350 -26.23 24.73 -26.15
C SER A 350 -27.64 24.29 -25.75
N ALA A 351 -28.64 25.11 -26.07
CA ALA A 351 -30.06 24.78 -25.92
C ALA A 351 -30.53 23.70 -26.91
#